data_AF-A0A533UK64-F1
#
_entry.id   AF-A0A533UK64-F1
#
_cell.length_a   1.000
_cell.length_b   1.000
_cell.length_c   1.000
_cell.angle_alpha   90.00
_cell.angle_beta   90.00
_cell.angle_gamma   90.00
#
_symmetry.space_group_name_H-M   'P 1'
#
loop_
_entity.id
_entity.type
_entity.pdbx_description
1 polymer ?
#
loop_
_entity_poly.entity_id
_entity_poly.type
_entity_poly.pdbx_seq_one_letter_code
_entity_poly.pdbx_strand_id
1 'polypeptide(L)' 'MKKKKRYILLQLEEPIEFERFTEIKVISNEENQVVISCELVKLSQVVAEFEKVCKIVNVSGTLKALRRV' A
#
# COMPACT_ATOMS: atom_id res chain seq x y z
N MET A 1 13.34 -8.28 17.53
CA MET A 1 13.75 -8.05 16.12
C MET A 1 12.87 -6.95 15.52
N LYS A 2 13.43 -5.96 14.81
CA LYS A 2 12.62 -4.91 14.16
C LYS A 2 11.83 -5.51 12.99
N LYS A 3 10.50 -5.44 13.05
CA LYS A 3 9.60 -5.87 11.95
C LYS A 3 9.90 -5.02 10.71
N LYS A 4 10.30 -5.67 9.60
CA LYS A 4 10.56 -5.00 8.31
C LYS A 4 9.22 -4.60 7.69
N LYS A 5 9.05 -3.32 7.38
CA LYS A 5 7.85 -2.78 6.72
C LYS A 5 8.11 -2.51 5.24
N ARG A 6 7.04 -2.54 4.46
CA ARG A 6 7.00 -2.11 3.06
C ARG A 6 5.92 -1.06 2.90
N TYR A 7 6.16 -0.15 1.96
CA TYR A 7 5.23 0.89 1.56
C TYR A 7 4.80 0.62 0.13
N ILE A 8 3.51 0.83 -0.14
CA ILE A 8 2.90 0.56 -1.43
C ILE A 8 2.15 1.82 -1.84
N LEU A 9 2.39 2.27 -3.06
CA LEU A 9 1.64 3.34 -3.71
C LEU A 9 0.57 2.68 -4.57
N LEU A 10 -0.68 2.93 -4.22
CA LEU A 10 -1.87 2.48 -4.93
C LEU A 10 -2.44 3.67 -5.69
N GLN A 11 -2.92 3.43 -6.89
CA GLN A 11 -3.74 4.35 -7.66
C GLN A 11 -5.16 3.79 -7.70
N LEU A 12 -6.09 4.60 -7.22
CA LEU A 12 -7.51 4.27 -7.17
C LEU A 12 -8.19 4.81 -8.43
N GLU A 13 -8.99 3.98 -9.09
CA GLU A 13 -9.92 4.43 -10.12
C GLU A 13 -11.30 4.77 -9.51
N GLU A 14 -11.65 4.10 -8.42
CA GLU A 14 -12.86 4.34 -7.63
C GLU A 14 -12.50 4.42 -6.13
N PRO A 15 -13.26 5.17 -5.31
CA PRO A 15 -13.02 5.27 -3.88
C PRO A 15 -13.19 3.91 -3.18
N ILE A 16 -12.18 3.48 -2.42
CA ILE A 16 -12.17 2.19 -1.70
C ILE A 16 -12.23 2.41 -0.18
N GLU A 17 -13.06 1.63 0.51
CA GLU A 17 -13.08 1.56 1.97
C GLU A 17 -11.95 0.66 2.50
N PHE A 18 -10.90 1.28 3.04
CA PHE A 18 -9.74 0.57 3.59
C PHE A 18 -9.97 -0.09 4.96
N GLU A 19 -11.10 0.19 5.62
CA GLU A 19 -11.42 -0.33 6.96
C GLU A 19 -11.48 -1.86 7.02
N ARG A 20 -11.69 -2.52 5.87
CA ARG A 20 -11.73 -3.99 5.78
C ARG A 20 -10.35 -4.64 5.87
N PHE A 21 -9.27 -3.87 5.73
CA PHE A 21 -7.90 -4.39 5.70
C PHE A 21 -7.15 -4.10 7.01
N THR A 22 -7.27 -5.02 7.97
CA THR A 22 -6.62 -4.90 9.29
C THR A 22 -5.09 -5.04 9.25
N GLU A 23 -4.55 -5.55 8.15
CA GLU A 23 -3.12 -5.88 8.01
C GLU A 23 -2.27 -4.75 7.40
N ILE A 24 -2.92 -3.65 7.01
CA ILE A 24 -2.27 -2.47 6.47
C ILE A 24 -2.45 -1.26 7.39
N LYS A 25 -1.58 -0.27 7.21
CA LYS A 25 -1.75 1.06 7.77
C LYS A 25 -1.69 2.09 6.64
N VAL A 26 -2.77 2.83 6.46
CA VAL A 26 -2.83 3.96 5.54
C VAL A 26 -1.90 5.07 6.06
N ILE A 27 -1.02 5.56 5.18
CA ILE A 27 -0.04 6.61 5.45
C ILE A 27 -0.49 7.94 4.86
N SER A 28 -1.08 7.90 3.67
CA SER A 28 -1.59 9.07 2.94
C SER A 28 -2.72 8.60 2.03
N ASN A 29 -3.77 9.41 1.94
CA ASN A 29 -4.93 9.18 1.10
C ASN A 29 -5.24 10.49 0.36
N GLU A 30 -4.82 10.58 -0.89
CA GLU A 30 -5.10 11.67 -1.83
C GLU A 30 -6.16 11.18 -2.84
N GLU A 31 -6.86 12.10 -3.52
CA GLU A 31 -8.05 11.79 -4.36
C GLU A 31 -7.91 10.52 -5.22
N ASN A 32 -6.76 10.34 -5.87
CA ASN A 32 -6.51 9.19 -6.76
C ASN A 32 -5.33 8.31 -6.33
N GLN A 33 -4.68 8.61 -5.21
CA GLN A 33 -3.47 7.91 -4.77
C GLN A 33 -3.49 7.63 -3.27
N VAL A 34 -3.20 6.38 -2.91
CA VAL A 34 -3.12 5.96 -1.51
C VAL A 34 -1.78 5.31 -1.25
N VAL A 35 -1.10 5.81 -0.22
CA VAL A 35 0.09 5.16 0.31
C VAL A 35 -0.31 4.33 1.49
N ILE A 36 -0.10 3.02 1.40
CA ILE A 36 -0.30 2.08 2.50
C ILE A 36 1.05 1.51 2.96
N SER A 37 1.07 0.98 4.17
CA SER A 37 2.22 0.24 4.70
C SER A 37 1.78 -1.09 5.28
N CYS A 38 2.59 -2.13 5.09
CA CYS A 38 2.35 -3.47 5.62
C CYS A 38 3.65 -4.11 6.11
N GLU A 39 3.54 -5.21 6.86
CA GLU A 39 4.71 -6.03 7.20
C GLU A 39 5.21 -6.78 5.95
N LEU A 40 6.53 -6.91 5.79
CA LEU A 40 7.14 -7.57 4.64
C LEU A 40 6.61 -9.00 4.44
N VAL A 41 6.35 -9.72 5.53
CA VAL A 41 5.83 -11.10 5.50
C VAL A 41 4.40 -11.18 4.97
N LYS A 42 3.65 -10.08 5.04
CA LYS A 42 2.26 -9.96 4.53
C LYS A 42 2.20 -9.30 3.16
N LEU A 43 3.33 -8.84 2.61
CA LEU A 43 3.37 -8.09 1.36
C LEU A 43 2.67 -8.83 0.23
N SER A 44 2.99 -10.10 0.02
CA SER A 44 2.43 -10.87 -1.10
C SER A 44 0.91 -11.02 -1.01
N GLN A 45 0.37 -11.21 0.20
CA GLN A 45 -1.07 -11.29 0.42
C GLN A 45 -1.73 -9.94 0.15
N VAL A 46 -1.21 -8.86 0.74
CA VAL A 46 -1.71 -7.50 0.56
C VAL A 46 -1.71 -7.12 -0.92
N VAL A 47 -0.59 -7.35 -1.63
CA VAL A 47 -0.48 -7.08 -3.08
C VAL A 47 -1.55 -7.82 -3.86
N ALA A 48 -1.73 -9.13 -3.63
CA ALA A 48 -2.72 -9.93 -4.35
C ALA A 48 -4.18 -9.54 -4.07
N GLU A 49 -4.46 -8.99 -2.88
CA GLU A 49 -5.78 -8.44 -2.55
C GLU A 49 -6.02 -7.12 -3.27
N PHE A 50 -5.04 -6.21 -3.22
CA PHE A 50 -5.16 -4.87 -3.80
C PHE A 50 -5.09 -4.87 -5.33
N GLU A 51 -4.31 -5.75 -5.97
CA GLU A 51 -4.27 -5.86 -7.46
C GLU A 51 -5.64 -6.16 -8.08
N LYS A 52 -6.60 -6.71 -7.33
CA LYS A 52 -7.96 -7.00 -7.82
C LYS A 52 -8.87 -5.79 -7.81
N VAL A 53 -8.54 -4.77 -7.02
CA VAL A 53 -9.43 -3.63 -6.75
C VAL A 53 -8.80 -2.29 -7.10
N CYS A 54 -7.48 -2.21 -7.19
CA CYS A 54 -6.77 -1.00 -7.54
C CYS A 54 -5.46 -1.30 -8.26
N LYS A 55 -4.89 -0.26 -8.87
CA LYS A 55 -3.62 -0.36 -9.58
C LYS A 55 -2.48 -0.14 -8.61
N ILE A 56 -1.55 -1.09 -8.53
CA ILE A 56 -0.31 -0.90 -7.77
C ILE A 56 0.69 -0.14 -8.64
N VAL A 57 1.06 1.06 -8.23
CA VAL A 57 2.01 1.92 -8.95
C VAL A 57 3.45 1.58 -8.56
N ASN A 58 3.71 1.42 -7.27
CA ASN A 58 5.07 1.19 -6.77
C ASN A 58 5.07 0.49 -5.40
N VAL A 59 6.15 -0.25 -5.12
CA VAL A 59 6.40 -0.88 -3.81
C VAL A 59 7.83 -0.59 -3.39
N SER A 60 8.02 -0.09 -2.16
CA SER A 60 9.35 0.26 -1.66
C SER A 60 9.56 -0.03 -0.18
N GLY A 61 10.83 -0.13 0.23
CA GLY A 61 11.20 -0.25 1.65
C GLY A 61 11.16 1.08 2.41
N THR A 62 11.13 2.21 1.71
CA THR A 62 11.09 3.55 2.33
C THR A 62 10.15 4.47 1.57
N LEU A 63 9.51 5.40 2.28
CA LEU A 63 8.66 6.42 1.65
C LEU A 63 9.43 7.32 0.67
N LYS A 64 10.71 7.60 0.96
CA LYS A 64 11.56 8.43 0.10
C LYS A 64 11.79 7.79 -1.27
N ALA A 65 11.98 6.48 -1.33
CA ALA A 65 12.11 5.76 -2.60
C ALA A 65 10.76 5.53 -3.28
N LEU A 66 9.67 5.45 -2.52
CA LEU A 66 8.32 5.34 -3.07
C LEU A 66 7.90 6.60 -3.85
N ARG A 67 8.14 7.80 -3.28
CA ARG A 67 7.77 9.11 -3.85
C ARG A 67 8.64 9.61 -5.00
N ARG A 68 9.67 8.86 -5.40
CA ARG A 68 10.56 9.23 -6.51
C ARG A 68 10.07 8.73 -7.87
N VAL A 69 8.99 7.97 -7.87
CA VAL A 69 8.32 7.40 -9.03
C VAL A 69 7.09 8.23 -9.31
#